data_AF-A0A356ALX0-F1
#
_entry.id   AF-A0A356ALX0-F1
#
_cell.length_a   1.000
_cell.length_b   1.000
_cell.length_c   1.000
_cell.angle_alpha   90.00
_cell.angle_beta   90.00
_cell.angle_gamma   90.00
#
_symmetry.space_group_name_H-M   'P 1'
#
loop_
_entity.id
_entity.type
_entity.pdbx_description
1 polymer ?
#
loop_
_entity_poly.entity_id
_entity_poly.type
_entity_poly.pdbx_seq_one_letter_code
_entity_poly.pdbx_strand_id
1 'polypeptide(L)' 'SVFRYRNIYPQAIKAIEKGIIDVSGIVTHEFDFEETPRAFDFVIHNKQDVVKAVIKVS' A
#
# COMPACT_ATOMS: atom_id res chain seq x y z
N SER A 1 4.92 -21.89 4.75
CA SER A 1 4.05 -20.71 4.56
C SER A 1 3.84 -20.04 5.91
N VAL A 2 4.34 -18.81 6.11
CA VAL A 2 4.07 -18.06 7.34
C VAL A 2 2.76 -17.28 7.11
N PHE A 3 1.67 -17.72 7.74
CA PHE A 3 0.45 -16.91 7.81
C PHE A 3 0.74 -15.71 8.73
N ARG A 4 1.07 -14.56 8.14
CA ARG A 4 1.49 -13.36 8.86
C ARG A 4 0.37 -12.74 9.72
N TYR A 5 -0.89 -12.96 9.35
CA TYR A 5 -2.04 -12.28 9.95
C TYR A 5 -3.22 -13.24 10.10
N ARG A 6 -3.40 -13.83 11.30
CA ARG A 6 -4.55 -14.70 11.62
C ARG A 6 -5.61 -13.88 12.35
N ASN A 7 -6.82 -13.81 11.81
CA ASN A 7 -8.01 -13.18 12.41
C ASN A 7 -7.98 -11.65 12.63
N ILE A 8 -7.00 -10.90 12.10
CA ILE A 8 -6.89 -9.44 12.35
C ILE A 8 -7.48 -8.54 11.25
N TYR A 9 -7.73 -9.06 10.04
CA TYR A 9 -8.30 -8.27 8.94
C TYR A 9 -9.65 -7.61 9.29
N PRO A 10 -10.63 -8.32 9.89
CA PRO A 10 -11.90 -7.69 10.26
C PRO A 10 -11.74 -6.56 11.28
N GLN A 11 -10.75 -6.66 12.17
CA GLN A 11 -10.48 -5.62 13.17
C GLN A 11 -9.84 -4.38 12.51
N ALA A 12 -8.87 -4.58 11.62
CA ALA A 12 -8.20 -3.50 10.91
C ALA A 12 -9.18 -2.71 10.01
N ILE A 13 -10.06 -3.43 9.27
CA ILE A 13 -11.09 -2.80 8.44
C ILE A 13 -12.01 -1.93 9.29
N LYS A 14 -12.52 -2.45 10.41
CA LYS A 14 -13.38 -1.68 11.33
C LYS A 14 -12.68 -0.47 11.94
N ALA A 15 -11.38 -0.56 12.19
CA ALA A 15 -10.61 0.57 12.73
C ALA A 15 -10.47 1.69 11.70
N ILE A 16 -10.24 1.35 10.43
CA ILE A 16 -10.18 2.33 9.32
C ILE A 16 -11.56 2.93 9.06
N GLU A 17 -12.61 2.10 8.99
CA GLU A 17 -13.99 2.55 8.79
C GLU A 17 -14.45 3.55 9.87
N LYS A 18 -14.06 3.31 11.12
CA LYS A 18 -14.36 4.19 12.25
C LYS A 18 -13.46 5.44 12.33
N GLY A 19 -12.51 5.60 11.41
CA GLY A 19 -11.53 6.68 11.45
C GLY A 19 -10.54 6.60 12.62
N ILE A 20 -10.45 5.46 13.30
CA ILE A 20 -9.48 5.25 14.40
C ILE A 20 -8.05 5.19 13.84
N ILE A 21 -7.90 4.67 12.62
CA ILE A 21 -6.63 4.62 11.88
C ILE A 21 -6.88 5.25 10.52
N ASP A 22 -6.25 6.40 10.27
CA ASP A 22 -6.22 7.01 8.95
C ASP A 22 -5.03 6.48 8.15
N VAL A 23 -5.33 5.88 7.00
CA VAL A 23 -4.33 5.33 6.06
C VAL A 23 -4.23 6.16 4.78
N SER A 24 -5.03 7.21 4.63
CA SER A 24 -5.09 8.01 3.40
C SER A 24 -3.74 8.68 3.06
N GLY A 25 -2.97 9.09 4.07
CA GLY A 25 -1.66 9.71 3.91
C GLY A 25 -0.49 8.75 3.67
N ILE A 26 -0.68 7.43 3.69
CA ILE A 26 0.45 6.48 3.55
C ILE A 26 0.92 6.35 2.10
N VAL A 27 0.02 6.56 1.13
CA VAL A 27 0.31 6.43 -0.30
C VAL A 27 1.10 7.65 -0.74
N THR A 28 2.37 7.42 -1.06
CA THR A 28 3.28 8.47 -1.55
C THR A 28 3.33 8.54 -3.07
N HIS A 29 3.07 7.40 -3.74
CA HIS A 29 3.19 7.27 -5.19
C HIS A 29 2.11 6.33 -5.72
N GLU A 30 1.53 6.69 -6.85
CA GLU A 30 0.58 5.87 -7.59
C GLU A 30 1.09 5.66 -9.01
N PHE A 31 0.87 4.45 -9.54
CA PHE A 31 1.22 4.06 -10.90
C PHE A 31 0.03 3.32 -11.52
N ASP A 32 -0.19 3.51 -12.81
CA ASP A 32 -1.18 2.70 -13.53
C ASP A 32 -0.65 1.28 -13.77
N PHE A 33 -1.55 0.33 -14.03
CA PHE A 33 -1.20 -1.08 -14.18
C PHE A 33 -0.18 -1.32 -15.30
N GLU A 34 -0.30 -0.61 -16.41
CA GLU A 34 0.61 -0.64 -17.56
C GLU A 34 2.03 -0.18 -17.20
N GLU A 35 2.15 0.63 -16.15
CA GLU A 35 3.42 1.17 -15.67
C GLU A 35 4.10 0.28 -14.62
N THR A 36 3.57 -0.92 -14.37
CA THR A 36 4.11 -1.84 -13.36
C THR A 36 5.65 -2.00 -13.43
N PRO A 37 6.29 -2.21 -14.59
CA PRO A 37 7.75 -2.30 -14.65
C PRO A 37 8.45 -1.03 -14.14
N ARG A 38 7.97 0.14 -14.55
CA ARG A 38 8.48 1.46 -14.13
C ARG A 38 8.29 1.67 -12.63
N ALA A 39 7.14 1.26 -12.09
CA ALA A 39 6.84 1.36 -10.66
C ALA A 39 7.86 0.59 -9.82
N PHE A 40 8.19 -0.64 -10.21
CA PHE A 40 9.17 -1.46 -9.51
C PHE A 40 10.58 -0.86 -9.58
N ASP A 41 11.02 -0.42 -10.75
CA ASP A 41 12.32 0.24 -10.89
C ASP A 41 12.38 1.52 -10.05
N PHE A 42 11.33 2.33 -10.06
CA PHE A 42 11.27 3.57 -9.30
C PHE A 42 11.43 3.33 -7.80
N VAL A 43 10.69 2.37 -7.21
CA VAL A 43 10.77 2.12 -5.76
C VAL A 43 12.10 1.51 -5.32
N ILE A 44 12.78 0.77 -6.20
CA ILE A 44 14.12 0.22 -5.92
C ILE A 44 15.17 1.34 -5.84
N HIS A 45 15.07 2.36 -6.69
CA HIS A 45 16.04 3.45 -6.75
C HIS A 45 15.72 4.61 -5.79
N ASN A 46 14.46 4.78 -5.38
CA ASN A 46 14.01 5.90 -4.53
C ASN A 46 13.49 5.42 -3.17
N LYS A 47 14.14 4.44 -2.55
CA LYS A 47 13.69 3.80 -1.29
C LYS A 47 13.55 4.78 -0.12
N GLN A 48 14.29 5.89 -0.11
CA GLN A 48 14.23 6.88 0.97
C GLN A 48 13.00 7.79 0.85
N ASP A 49 12.45 7.94 -0.35
CA ASP A 49 11.35 8.87 -0.64
C ASP A 49 9.99 8.15 -0.75
N VAL A 50 10.00 6.82 -0.89
CA VAL A 50 8.80 6.00 -1.03
C VAL A 50 8.42 5.36 0.30
N VAL A 51 7.31 5.82 0.90
CA VAL A 51 6.68 5.13 2.05
C VAL A 51 5.82 3.97 1.56
N LYS A 52 4.91 4.25 0.62
CA LYS A 52 4.09 3.25 -0.05
C LYS A 52 3.80 3.67 -1.49
N ALA A 53 4.10 2.79 -2.42
CA ALA A 53 3.62 2.85 -3.79
C ALA A 53 2.40 1.93 -3.97
N VAL A 54 1.42 2.36 -4.76
CA VAL A 54 0.22 1.59 -5.13
C VAL A 54 0.15 1.48 -6.65
N ILE A 55 -0.18 0.28 -7.15
CA ILE A 55 -0.52 0.07 -8.56
C ILE A 55 -2.04 0.07 -8.66
N LYS A 56 -2.57 0.98 -9.48
CA LYS A 56 -3.99 1.10 -9.75
C LYS A 56 -4.37 0.19 -10.91
N VAL A 57 -5.41 -0.62 -10.71
CA VAL A 57 -6.03 -1.42 -11.78
C VAL A 57 -7.39 -0.78 -12.05
N SER A 58 -7.60 -0.29 -13.27
CA SER A 58 -8.82 0.39 -13.71
C SER A 58 -9.35 -0.18 -15.00
#